data_AF-A0A1B1B6H4-F1
#
_entry.id   AF-A0A1B1B6H4-F1
#
_cell.length_a   1.000
_cell.length_b   1.000
_cell.length_c   1.000
_cell.angle_alpha   90.00
_cell.angle_beta   90.00
_cell.angle_gamma   90.00
#
_symmetry.space_group_name_H-M   'P 1'
#
loop_
_entity.id
_entity.type
_entity.pdbx_description
1 polymer ?
#
loop_
_entity_poly.entity_id
_entity_poly.type
_entity_poly.pdbx_seq_one_letter_code
_entity_poly.pdbx_strand_id
1 'polypeptide(L)'
;MAAHFGRRLRKGAATTAVAAAAVAALSASQAPGVVTGEGSGRQAAAGASTPVPDAASDDNATGNSPYYTDLPPLNSPNPSPSPTVGTPVSRGEAEAGIPATVLDAYKKAEAELRSSKPECNLPWQLLAAIGKVESGQARGGLVDANGTTLSRILGPQLDGNGFALIKDTDHGEYDGNSAYDQAVGPMQFIPSTWAWAGRDGNGDGKKDPNNVYDAALAAGHYLCRDGRDMSTEAGLHSAILGYNNSQDYLNLVLRWLEYYRKGIHSVPDGTGGVPRHRSDDSTPKPSGTPKSKPGHGPSHPGKPDPGKPDPGKPDPGKPGGGNGNPDPKPPAPKPPTPSETVDHLEDADTGKLTAMAGDAFGLRIGTRAETKAGKAVGKVRIRFTITGDTDATFVGGETVATIATDAKGVAVAPALQAGEKTGNFKITTAVVGHKTKGVDYTATVTDRAADTLARTSDTPLTCTPGGEFADQVQVKATYKGAVADKVAATATLIKSADDATENDKGPYFKDADGKTVRTLTDLRTDDKGLLTLPKLYADDTTGTFLLRITTTGGATLTVELKVAATDTSAGPSPSPSPSATS
;
A
#
# COMPACT_ATOMS: atom_id res chain seq x y z
N MET A 1 45.05 -33.89 35.94
CA MET A 1 45.96 -34.33 34.85
C MET A 1 45.60 -33.56 33.58
N ALA A 2 46.63 -33.25 32.80
CA ALA A 2 46.74 -32.14 31.88
C ALA A 2 45.85 -32.19 30.63
N ALA A 3 45.62 -30.99 30.08
CA ALA A 3 45.21 -30.73 28.71
C ALA A 3 46.27 -31.21 27.68
N HIS A 4 45.88 -31.37 26.41
CA HIS A 4 46.48 -30.63 25.29
C HIS A 4 45.92 -31.08 23.91
N PHE A 5 45.38 -30.10 23.18
CA PHE A 5 45.62 -29.76 21.76
C PHE A 5 46.13 -30.83 20.77
N GLY A 6 45.49 -30.90 19.60
CA GLY A 6 46.05 -31.67 18.47
C GLY A 6 45.34 -31.61 17.11
N ARG A 7 44.99 -30.41 16.65
CA ARG A 7 44.65 -30.00 15.27
C ARG A 7 45.26 -30.87 14.14
N ARG A 8 44.48 -31.22 13.10
CA ARG A 8 44.83 -31.00 11.66
C ARG A 8 43.72 -31.41 10.66
N LEU A 9 43.30 -30.41 9.88
CA LEU A 9 42.61 -30.47 8.58
C LEU A 9 43.42 -31.23 7.51
N ARG A 10 42.71 -31.93 6.60
CA ARG A 10 42.85 -31.88 5.12
C ARG A 10 41.48 -32.28 4.51
N LYS A 11 40.71 -31.40 3.87
CA LYS A 11 40.78 -30.84 2.49
C LYS A 11 40.56 -31.86 1.36
N GLY A 12 39.48 -31.64 0.62
CA GLY A 12 39.29 -31.90 -0.83
C GLY A 12 38.71 -33.28 -1.17
N ALA A 13 37.89 -33.47 -2.20
CA ALA A 13 37.28 -32.59 -3.19
C ALA A 13 36.18 -33.40 -3.93
N ALA A 14 35.32 -32.69 -4.63
CA ALA A 14 34.15 -33.14 -5.39
C ALA A 14 34.39 -34.28 -6.40
N THR A 15 33.33 -35.04 -6.69
CA THR A 15 32.96 -35.39 -8.08
C THR A 15 31.48 -35.76 -8.19
N THR A 16 30.81 -35.03 -9.07
CA THR A 16 29.46 -35.20 -9.62
C THR A 16 29.36 -36.44 -10.53
N ALA A 17 28.23 -37.14 -10.50
CA ALA A 17 27.76 -37.93 -11.64
C ALA A 17 26.22 -37.84 -11.74
N VAL A 18 25.79 -37.41 -12.92
CA VAL A 18 24.41 -37.20 -13.39
C VAL A 18 23.79 -38.54 -13.79
N ALA A 19 22.50 -38.74 -13.53
CA ALA A 19 21.70 -39.75 -14.23
C ALA A 19 20.29 -39.19 -14.49
N ALA A 20 20.03 -38.84 -15.74
CA ALA A 20 18.71 -38.58 -16.30
C ALA A 20 18.17 -39.89 -16.91
N ALA A 21 16.89 -40.18 -16.69
CA ALA A 21 16.16 -41.18 -17.47
C ALA A 21 14.71 -40.68 -17.67
N ALA A 22 14.41 -40.34 -18.91
CA ALA A 22 13.07 -40.10 -19.43
C ALA A 22 12.49 -41.41 -19.96
N VAL A 23 11.21 -41.67 -19.71
CA VAL A 23 10.39 -42.60 -20.51
C VAL A 23 9.04 -41.96 -20.77
N ALA A 24 8.77 -41.72 -22.04
CA ALA A 24 7.49 -41.34 -22.60
C ALA A 24 6.73 -42.59 -23.08
N ALA A 25 5.41 -42.61 -22.88
CA ALA A 25 4.44 -43.36 -23.68
C ALA A 25 3.05 -42.75 -23.40
N LEU A 26 2.53 -41.89 -24.29
CA LEU A 26 1.65 -42.18 -25.43
C LEU A 26 0.21 -42.55 -25.03
N SER A 27 -0.71 -41.59 -25.20
CA SER A 27 -2.12 -41.84 -25.52
C SER A 27 -2.66 -40.61 -26.25
N ALA A 28 -2.88 -40.77 -27.55
CA ALA A 28 -3.54 -39.83 -28.45
C ALA A 28 -4.98 -40.29 -28.73
N SER A 29 -5.82 -39.37 -29.23
CA SER A 29 -7.22 -39.47 -29.69
C SER A 29 -8.12 -38.63 -28.78
N GLN A 30 -8.64 -37.47 -29.19
CA GLN A 30 -9.52 -37.23 -30.33
C GLN A 30 -9.35 -35.79 -30.88
N ALA A 31 -9.32 -35.67 -32.20
CA ALA A 31 -9.50 -34.41 -32.92
C ALA A 31 -10.98 -34.23 -33.29
N PRO A 32 -11.41 -33.00 -33.61
CA PRO A 32 -12.31 -32.83 -34.75
C PRO A 32 -11.77 -31.82 -35.76
N GLY A 33 -11.63 -32.32 -37.00
CA GLY A 33 -12.18 -31.69 -38.20
C GLY A 33 -11.65 -30.32 -38.62
N VAL A 34 -10.62 -30.33 -39.46
CA VAL A 34 -10.39 -29.29 -40.46
C VAL A 34 -11.52 -29.32 -41.50
N VAL A 35 -12.26 -28.22 -41.63
CA VAL A 35 -13.07 -27.91 -42.81
C VAL A 35 -12.48 -26.67 -43.45
N THR A 36 -11.76 -26.87 -44.56
CA THR A 36 -11.51 -25.85 -45.57
C THR A 36 -12.83 -25.54 -46.27
N GLY A 37 -13.31 -24.31 -46.13
CA GLY A 37 -14.51 -23.81 -46.80
C GLY A 37 -14.43 -22.29 -46.94
N GLU A 38 -14.14 -21.87 -48.16
CA GLU A 38 -13.99 -20.49 -48.63
C GLU A 38 -15.33 -19.72 -48.60
N GLY A 39 -15.30 -18.47 -48.17
CA GLY A 39 -16.21 -17.40 -48.62
C GLY A 39 -17.68 -17.40 -48.18
N SER A 40 -18.00 -16.62 -47.14
CA SER A 40 -19.03 -15.56 -47.19
C SER A 40 -19.20 -14.89 -45.82
N GLY A 41 -19.26 -13.56 -45.85
CA GLY A 41 -19.28 -12.70 -44.68
C GLY A 41 -20.40 -13.01 -43.70
N ARG A 42 -20.02 -13.12 -42.42
CA ARG A 42 -20.92 -12.95 -41.30
C ARG A 42 -20.24 -12.01 -40.33
N GLN A 43 -20.73 -10.77 -40.30
CA GLN A 43 -20.44 -9.80 -39.25
C GLN A 43 -20.54 -10.51 -37.90
N ALA A 44 -19.40 -10.63 -37.21
CA ALA A 44 -19.40 -10.85 -35.78
C ALA A 44 -20.05 -9.59 -35.17
N ALA A 45 -21.33 -9.71 -34.82
CA ALA A 45 -22.03 -8.69 -34.08
C ALA A 45 -21.23 -8.44 -32.80
N ALA A 46 -20.81 -7.19 -32.61
CA ALA A 46 -20.24 -6.71 -31.35
C ALA A 46 -21.21 -7.12 -30.22
N GLY A 47 -20.77 -8.04 -29.37
CA GLY A 47 -21.46 -8.35 -28.13
C GLY A 47 -21.34 -7.12 -27.25
N ALA A 48 -22.36 -6.26 -27.27
CA ALA A 48 -22.56 -5.26 -26.24
C ALA A 48 -22.77 -6.02 -24.92
N SER A 49 -21.70 -6.18 -24.16
CA SER A 49 -21.77 -6.58 -22.75
C SER A 49 -22.54 -5.50 -22.03
N THR A 50 -23.84 -5.72 -21.85
CA THR A 50 -24.66 -4.91 -20.94
C THR A 50 -24.08 -5.11 -19.55
N PRO A 51 -23.74 -4.03 -18.81
CA PRO A 51 -23.28 -4.18 -17.44
C PRO A 51 -24.41 -4.82 -16.64
N VAL A 52 -24.09 -5.95 -16.00
CA VAL A 52 -24.97 -6.55 -14.99
C VAL A 52 -24.98 -5.57 -13.81
N PRO A 53 -26.10 -4.94 -13.47
CA PRO A 53 -26.21 -4.19 -12.23
C PRO A 53 -26.11 -5.22 -11.10
N ASP A 54 -25.37 -4.89 -10.03
CA ASP A 54 -25.30 -5.61 -8.74
C ASP A 54 -24.16 -6.60 -8.47
N ALA A 55 -23.14 -6.71 -9.34
CA ALA A 55 -21.84 -7.21 -8.85
C ALA A 55 -21.10 -6.03 -8.19
N ALA A 56 -21.08 -5.98 -6.86
CA ALA A 56 -20.49 -4.90 -6.05
C ALA A 56 -19.19 -4.34 -6.68
N SER A 57 -19.32 -3.20 -7.37
CA SER A 57 -18.26 -2.47 -8.05
C SER A 57 -17.28 -1.81 -7.07
N ASP A 58 -17.58 -1.86 -5.77
CA ASP A 58 -16.84 -1.23 -4.68
C ASP A 58 -15.48 -1.89 -4.39
N ASP A 59 -15.19 -3.06 -4.95
CA ASP A 59 -13.96 -3.83 -4.67
C ASP A 59 -12.89 -3.76 -5.80
N ASN A 60 -13.21 -3.12 -6.94
CA ASN A 60 -12.33 -3.02 -8.12
C ASN A 60 -11.54 -1.71 -8.14
N ALA A 61 -10.26 -1.75 -8.53
CA ALA A 61 -9.33 -0.62 -8.40
C ALA A 61 -9.80 0.62 -9.17
N THR A 62 -10.36 0.43 -10.36
CA THR A 62 -10.73 1.52 -11.28
C THR A 62 -12.22 1.82 -11.31
N GLY A 63 -13.04 1.12 -10.52
CA GLY A 63 -14.50 1.14 -10.68
C GLY A 63 -14.96 0.69 -12.07
N ASN A 64 -14.12 -0.07 -12.79
CA ASN A 64 -14.28 -0.43 -14.20
C ASN A 64 -14.38 0.80 -15.13
N SER A 65 -13.66 1.88 -14.82
CA SER A 65 -13.55 3.04 -15.70
C SER A 65 -12.91 2.68 -17.05
N PRO A 66 -13.15 3.47 -18.11
CA PRO A 66 -12.52 3.25 -19.42
C PRO A 66 -11.01 3.37 -19.38
N TYR A 67 -10.37 2.64 -20.28
CA TYR A 67 -8.92 2.51 -20.42
C TYR A 67 -8.50 2.66 -21.88
N TYR A 68 -7.18 2.74 -22.13
CA TYR A 68 -6.63 2.77 -23.48
C TYR A 68 -6.58 1.38 -24.10
N THR A 69 -6.98 1.27 -25.37
CA THR A 69 -7.10 -0.03 -26.08
C THR A 69 -5.99 -0.28 -27.10
N ASP A 70 -5.02 0.63 -27.21
CA ASP A 70 -3.87 0.49 -28.11
C ASP A 70 -3.07 -0.79 -27.82
N LEU A 71 -2.91 -1.62 -28.85
CA LEU A 71 -2.12 -2.86 -28.79
C LEU A 71 -0.62 -2.58 -28.86
N PRO A 72 0.23 -3.42 -28.23
CA PRO A 72 1.65 -3.35 -28.47
C PRO A 72 1.96 -3.56 -29.95
N PRO A 73 3.00 -2.91 -30.49
CA PRO A 73 3.36 -3.00 -31.89
C PRO A 73 3.68 -4.45 -32.27
N LEU A 74 3.16 -4.91 -33.41
CA LEU A 74 3.49 -6.21 -33.96
C LEU A 74 4.90 -6.17 -34.54
N ASN A 75 5.76 -7.10 -34.12
CA ASN A 75 7.02 -7.36 -34.81
C ASN A 75 6.72 -8.06 -36.14
N SER A 76 6.35 -7.28 -37.15
CA SER A 76 6.25 -7.78 -38.52
C SER A 76 7.68 -7.95 -39.07
N PRO A 77 8.08 -9.14 -39.53
CA PRO A 77 9.24 -9.26 -40.39
C PRO A 77 8.90 -8.49 -41.67
N ASN A 78 9.56 -7.34 -41.86
CA ASN A 78 9.49 -6.44 -43.02
C ASN A 78 8.39 -5.33 -42.99
N PRO A 79 8.76 -4.03 -43.02
CA PRO A 79 7.81 -2.96 -43.31
C PRO A 79 7.53 -2.92 -44.82
N SER A 80 6.25 -2.96 -45.23
CA SER A 80 5.87 -2.59 -46.60
C SER A 80 6.28 -1.14 -46.86
N PRO A 81 6.98 -0.83 -47.98
CA PRO A 81 7.38 0.53 -48.28
C PRO A 81 6.15 1.32 -48.73
N SER A 82 5.75 2.30 -47.95
CA SER A 82 4.97 3.44 -48.44
C SER A 82 5.70 4.70 -47.99
N PRO A 83 6.21 5.55 -48.90
CA PRO A 83 6.97 6.72 -48.53
C PRO A 83 6.00 7.82 -48.11
N THR A 84 5.97 8.14 -46.81
CA THR A 84 5.51 9.45 -46.35
C THR A 84 6.74 10.22 -45.88
N VAL A 85 7.04 11.33 -46.56
CA VAL A 85 8.12 12.23 -46.20
C VAL A 85 7.80 12.88 -44.84
N GLY A 86 8.66 12.63 -43.87
CA GLY A 86 8.55 13.04 -42.47
C GLY A 86 9.18 11.94 -41.62
N THR A 87 10.20 12.29 -40.83
CA THR A 87 11.10 11.40 -40.11
C THR A 87 10.40 10.14 -39.56
N PRO A 88 10.83 8.91 -39.92
CA PRO A 88 10.22 7.70 -39.40
C PRO A 88 10.70 7.51 -37.97
N VAL A 89 9.96 8.02 -36.99
CA VAL A 89 10.02 7.46 -35.64
C VAL A 89 9.37 6.09 -35.77
N SER A 90 10.18 5.02 -35.71
CA SER A 90 9.66 3.67 -35.62
C SER A 90 8.72 3.60 -34.43
N ARG A 91 7.40 3.54 -34.71
CA ARG A 91 6.35 3.45 -33.69
C ARG A 91 6.61 2.31 -32.69
N GLY A 92 7.32 1.27 -33.12
CA GLY A 92 7.79 0.17 -32.26
C GLY A 92 8.71 0.61 -31.12
N GLU A 93 9.66 1.50 -31.38
CA GLU A 93 10.65 1.93 -30.39
C GLU A 93 10.00 2.84 -29.33
N ALA A 94 9.22 3.84 -29.75
CA ALA A 94 8.55 4.75 -28.81
C ALA A 94 7.54 4.04 -27.89
N GLU A 95 6.94 2.93 -28.33
CA GLU A 95 5.99 2.12 -27.54
C GLU A 95 6.71 1.12 -26.61
N ALA A 96 7.95 0.71 -26.93
CA ALA A 96 8.85 -0.01 -26.01
C ALA A 96 9.52 0.92 -24.98
N GLY A 97 9.55 2.22 -25.25
CA GLY A 97 10.08 3.24 -24.38
C GLY A 97 9.19 3.49 -23.16
N ILE A 98 9.73 3.29 -21.96
CA ILE A 98 9.06 3.69 -20.71
C ILE A 98 9.79 4.93 -20.17
N PRO A 99 9.08 6.02 -19.80
CA PRO A 99 9.68 7.19 -19.19
C PRO A 99 10.53 6.83 -17.97
N ALA A 100 11.72 7.43 -17.84
CA ALA A 100 12.74 7.03 -16.88
C ALA A 100 12.23 7.03 -15.44
N THR A 101 11.53 8.08 -15.02
CA THR A 101 11.01 8.19 -13.64
C THR A 101 9.88 7.18 -13.39
N VAL A 102 9.04 6.93 -14.39
CA VAL A 102 7.95 5.94 -14.31
C VAL A 102 8.50 4.50 -14.25
N LEU A 103 9.53 4.20 -15.03
CA LEU A 103 10.21 2.91 -15.01
C LEU A 103 10.90 2.65 -13.65
N ASP A 104 11.52 3.69 -13.08
CA ASP A 104 12.15 3.60 -11.75
C ASP A 104 11.09 3.30 -10.68
N ALA A 105 9.94 3.97 -10.72
CA ALA A 105 8.82 3.72 -9.81
C ALA A 105 8.34 2.27 -9.85
N TYR A 106 8.15 1.67 -11.03
CA TYR A 106 7.75 0.27 -11.13
C TYR A 106 8.78 -0.71 -10.58
N LYS A 107 10.07 -0.45 -10.83
CA LYS A 107 11.15 -1.30 -10.33
C LYS A 107 11.32 -1.20 -8.82
N LYS A 108 11.17 0.00 -8.25
CA LYS A 108 11.18 0.19 -6.79
C LYS A 108 9.99 -0.48 -6.12
N ALA A 109 8.79 -0.34 -6.68
CA ALA A 109 7.60 -1.02 -6.18
C ALA A 109 7.77 -2.55 -6.16
N GLU A 110 8.33 -3.12 -7.23
CA GLU A 110 8.68 -4.55 -7.28
C GLU A 110 9.71 -4.92 -6.21
N ALA A 111 10.78 -4.13 -6.05
CA ALA A 111 11.83 -4.40 -5.08
C ALA A 111 11.28 -4.38 -3.64
N GLU A 112 10.42 -3.43 -3.32
CA GLU A 112 9.76 -3.34 -2.02
C GLU A 112 8.85 -4.53 -1.77
N LEU A 113 8.00 -4.89 -2.73
CA LEU A 113 7.09 -6.02 -2.62
C LEU A 113 7.80 -7.36 -2.57
N ARG A 114 8.97 -7.49 -3.19
CA ARG A 114 9.82 -8.67 -3.04
C ARG A 114 10.30 -8.84 -1.59
N SER A 115 10.48 -7.74 -0.86
CA SER A 115 10.86 -7.77 0.56
C SER A 115 9.65 -7.95 1.48
N SER A 116 8.54 -7.24 1.23
CA SER A 116 7.38 -7.23 2.12
C SER A 116 6.37 -8.35 1.84
N LYS A 117 6.31 -8.86 0.61
CA LYS A 117 5.40 -9.91 0.13
C LYS A 117 6.09 -10.86 -0.88
N PRO A 118 7.12 -11.62 -0.46
CA PRO A 118 7.91 -12.47 -1.37
C PRO A 118 7.06 -13.48 -2.15
N GLU A 119 6.00 -14.03 -1.53
CA GLU A 119 5.10 -15.02 -2.16
C GLU A 119 4.26 -14.46 -3.31
N CYS A 120 4.17 -13.13 -3.45
CA CYS A 120 3.39 -12.52 -4.53
C CYS A 120 4.08 -12.66 -5.90
N ASN A 121 5.42 -12.75 -5.94
CA ASN A 121 6.20 -12.84 -7.19
C ASN A 121 5.82 -11.80 -8.27
N LEU A 122 5.42 -10.59 -7.87
CA LEU A 122 5.00 -9.53 -8.79
C LEU A 122 6.16 -9.13 -9.72
N PRO A 123 6.01 -9.20 -11.05
CA PRO A 123 6.99 -8.62 -11.97
C PRO A 123 6.69 -7.14 -12.24
N TRP A 124 7.70 -6.26 -12.24
CA TRP A 124 7.51 -4.83 -12.53
C TRP A 124 6.87 -4.57 -13.91
N GLN A 125 7.06 -5.50 -14.86
CA GLN A 125 6.45 -5.44 -16.19
C GLN A 125 4.92 -5.47 -16.13
N LEU A 126 4.32 -6.11 -15.11
CA LEU A 126 2.87 -6.10 -14.93
C LEU A 126 2.39 -4.71 -14.53
N LEU A 127 3.11 -4.02 -13.64
CA LEU A 127 2.82 -2.63 -13.28
C LEU A 127 2.94 -1.72 -14.50
N ALA A 128 3.99 -1.91 -15.31
CA ALA A 128 4.16 -1.17 -16.56
C ALA A 128 3.03 -1.43 -17.57
N ALA A 129 2.57 -2.68 -17.71
CA ALA A 129 1.46 -3.04 -18.59
C ALA A 129 0.15 -2.35 -18.16
N ILE A 130 -0.15 -2.38 -16.86
CA ILE A 130 -1.32 -1.69 -16.31
C ILE A 130 -1.19 -0.17 -16.49
N GLY A 131 -0.06 0.43 -16.11
CA GLY A 131 0.17 1.87 -16.27
C GLY A 131 0.10 2.37 -17.72
N LYS A 132 0.50 1.53 -18.68
CA LYS A 132 0.31 1.81 -20.13
C LYS A 132 -1.17 1.88 -20.48
N VAL A 133 -1.95 0.90 -20.05
CA VAL A 133 -3.37 0.76 -20.36
C VAL A 133 -4.21 1.82 -19.63
N GLU A 134 -3.87 2.15 -18.38
CA GLU A 134 -4.63 3.10 -17.56
C GLU A 134 -4.41 4.56 -17.98
N SER A 135 -3.14 4.98 -18.11
CA SER A 135 -2.80 6.40 -18.28
C SER A 135 -1.77 6.68 -19.38
N GLY A 136 -1.31 5.66 -20.10
CA GLY A 136 -0.25 5.82 -21.08
C GLY A 136 1.09 6.15 -20.44
N GLN A 137 1.43 5.49 -19.32
CA GLN A 137 2.63 5.78 -18.52
C GLN A 137 2.63 7.22 -17.97
N ALA A 138 1.59 7.62 -17.24
CA ALA A 138 1.42 8.99 -16.74
C ALA A 138 1.44 10.05 -17.87
N ARG A 139 0.66 9.80 -18.94
CA ARG A 139 0.61 10.63 -20.15
C ARG A 139 1.99 10.81 -20.82
N GLY A 140 2.76 9.72 -20.93
CA GLY A 140 4.09 9.74 -21.53
C GLY A 140 5.19 10.23 -20.58
N GLY A 141 4.97 10.15 -19.27
CA GLY A 141 5.90 10.56 -18.23
C GLY A 141 5.89 12.05 -17.98
N LEU A 142 4.72 12.70 -18.03
CA LEU A 142 4.59 14.12 -17.67
C LEU A 142 4.61 14.28 -16.14
N VAL A 143 5.77 14.02 -15.56
CA VAL A 143 6.07 14.07 -14.12
C VAL A 143 7.23 15.02 -13.83
N ASP A 144 7.29 15.51 -12.61
CA ASP A 144 8.46 16.21 -12.08
C ASP A 144 9.53 15.23 -11.58
N ALA A 145 10.64 15.77 -11.06
CA ALA A 145 11.78 14.99 -10.58
C ALA A 145 11.45 14.09 -9.36
N ASN A 146 10.39 14.40 -8.62
CA ASN A 146 9.93 13.59 -7.48
C ASN A 146 8.90 12.53 -7.92
N GLY A 147 8.54 12.49 -9.21
CA GLY A 147 7.55 11.58 -9.77
C GLY A 147 6.11 12.08 -9.69
N THR A 148 5.88 13.33 -9.29
CA THR A 148 4.51 13.88 -9.22
C THR A 148 4.08 14.33 -10.61
N THR A 149 2.88 13.92 -11.04
CA THR A 149 2.34 14.32 -12.35
C THR A 149 2.17 15.85 -12.43
N LEU A 150 2.55 16.44 -13.57
CA LEU A 150 2.46 17.88 -13.80
C LEU A 150 1.02 18.40 -13.92
N SER A 151 0.07 17.47 -14.12
CA SER A 151 -1.37 17.74 -14.13
C SER A 151 -2.09 16.50 -13.65
N ARG A 152 -3.17 16.68 -12.87
CA ARG A 152 -4.00 15.56 -12.42
C ARG A 152 -4.46 14.72 -13.61
N ILE A 153 -4.42 13.40 -13.44
CA ILE A 153 -4.96 12.43 -14.38
C ILE A 153 -6.26 11.93 -13.78
N LEU A 154 -7.39 12.32 -14.39
CA LEU A 154 -8.72 11.94 -13.93
C LEU A 154 -9.40 11.11 -15.03
N GLY A 155 -10.03 10.01 -14.62
CA GLY A 155 -10.97 9.25 -15.44
C GLY A 155 -12.32 9.94 -15.54
N PRO A 156 -13.28 9.38 -16.31
CA PRO A 156 -14.63 9.93 -16.37
C PRO A 156 -15.36 9.78 -15.03
N GLN A 157 -16.38 10.61 -14.83
CA GLN A 157 -17.26 10.54 -13.67
C GLN A 157 -17.99 9.20 -13.62
N LEU A 158 -17.98 8.56 -12.44
CA LEU A 158 -18.66 7.29 -12.20
C LEU A 158 -20.09 7.54 -11.69
N ASP A 159 -20.94 8.10 -12.56
CA ASP A 159 -22.32 8.51 -12.23
C ASP A 159 -23.40 7.53 -12.71
N GLY A 160 -23.02 6.33 -13.14
CA GLY A 160 -23.94 5.34 -13.70
C GLY A 160 -24.30 5.56 -15.18
N ASN A 161 -23.84 6.62 -15.83
CA ASN A 161 -24.11 6.88 -17.25
C ASN A 161 -23.05 6.22 -18.15
N GLY A 162 -23.15 4.90 -18.30
CA GLY A 162 -22.23 4.10 -19.12
C GLY A 162 -21.01 3.57 -18.36
N PHE A 163 -20.83 3.96 -17.09
CA PHE A 163 -19.83 3.45 -16.17
C PHE A 163 -20.46 3.03 -14.84
N ALA A 164 -19.67 2.55 -13.89
CA ALA A 164 -20.16 2.26 -12.54
C ALA A 164 -20.76 3.53 -11.89
N LEU A 165 -21.69 3.34 -10.96
CA LEU A 165 -22.25 4.40 -10.13
C LEU A 165 -21.52 4.39 -8.77
N ILE A 166 -20.57 5.30 -8.59
CA ILE A 166 -19.78 5.47 -7.36
C ILE A 166 -19.96 6.91 -6.87
N LYS A 167 -20.63 7.06 -5.72
CA LYS A 167 -20.80 8.36 -5.06
C LYS A 167 -19.49 8.79 -4.40
N ASP A 168 -19.35 10.09 -4.14
CA ASP A 168 -18.23 10.68 -3.42
C ASP A 168 -17.86 9.89 -2.15
N THR A 169 -16.58 9.54 -2.02
CA THR A 169 -16.04 8.82 -0.86
C THR A 169 -14.93 9.55 -0.09
N ASP A 170 -14.45 10.69 -0.61
CA ASP A 170 -13.31 11.44 -0.07
C ASP A 170 -13.60 12.94 0.10
N HIS A 171 -14.85 13.36 -0.07
CA HIS A 171 -15.26 14.77 -0.05
C HIS A 171 -14.58 15.62 -1.12
N GLY A 172 -14.24 14.99 -2.26
CA GLY A 172 -13.58 15.62 -3.40
C GLY A 172 -12.08 15.89 -3.19
N GLU A 173 -11.43 15.22 -2.23
CA GLU A 173 -10.01 15.41 -1.92
C GLU A 173 -9.13 15.21 -3.16
N TYR A 174 -9.30 14.10 -3.87
CA TYR A 174 -8.41 13.73 -4.97
C TYR A 174 -8.88 14.20 -6.35
N ASP A 175 -10.18 14.24 -6.59
CA ASP A 175 -10.75 14.56 -7.90
C ASP A 175 -11.52 15.90 -7.98
N GLY A 176 -11.75 16.55 -6.83
CA GLY A 176 -12.47 17.82 -6.74
C GLY A 176 -13.99 17.70 -6.88
N ASN A 177 -14.57 16.50 -6.84
CA ASN A 177 -15.99 16.25 -7.04
C ASN A 177 -16.64 15.68 -5.77
N SER A 178 -17.56 16.44 -5.17
CA SER A 178 -18.28 16.01 -3.95
C SER A 178 -19.61 15.30 -4.24
N ALA A 179 -19.89 14.95 -5.50
CA ALA A 179 -21.08 14.21 -5.89
C ALA A 179 -20.77 12.75 -6.29
N TYR A 180 -19.74 12.55 -7.11
CA TYR A 180 -19.35 11.26 -7.67
C TYR A 180 -17.84 11.17 -7.81
N ASP A 181 -17.30 9.98 -7.54
CA ASP A 181 -15.87 9.72 -7.67
C ASP A 181 -15.45 9.56 -9.13
N GLN A 182 -14.19 9.88 -9.40
CA GLN A 182 -13.45 9.55 -10.61
C GLN A 182 -12.24 8.68 -10.26
N ALA A 183 -11.80 7.85 -11.20
CA ALA A 183 -10.50 7.20 -11.07
C ALA A 183 -9.38 8.25 -11.19
N VAL A 184 -8.42 8.24 -10.26
CA VAL A 184 -7.37 9.26 -10.11
C VAL A 184 -5.96 8.71 -10.33
N GLY A 185 -5.09 9.56 -10.86
CA GLY A 185 -3.65 9.31 -10.95
C GLY A 185 -3.21 8.39 -12.09
N PRO A 186 -1.91 8.11 -12.20
CA PRO A 186 -1.33 7.34 -13.31
C PRO A 186 -1.72 5.85 -13.28
N MET A 187 -2.20 5.35 -12.14
CA MET A 187 -2.70 3.97 -11.99
C MET A 187 -4.22 3.91 -11.82
N GLN A 188 -4.93 5.04 -12.02
CA GLN A 188 -6.40 5.15 -12.12
C GLN A 188 -7.16 4.49 -10.95
N PHE A 189 -6.73 4.73 -9.71
CA PHE A 189 -7.46 4.25 -8.54
C PHE A 189 -8.71 5.10 -8.25
N ILE A 190 -9.83 4.50 -7.87
CA ILE A 190 -10.94 5.26 -7.26
C ILE A 190 -10.59 5.65 -5.81
N PRO A 191 -11.06 6.80 -5.28
CA PRO A 191 -10.73 7.30 -3.94
C PRO A 191 -10.98 6.28 -2.82
N SER A 192 -12.11 5.57 -2.87
CA SER A 192 -12.41 4.49 -1.91
C SER A 192 -11.40 3.33 -1.92
N THR A 193 -10.83 2.99 -3.08
CA THR A 193 -9.73 2.01 -3.16
C THR A 193 -8.43 2.62 -2.67
N TRP A 194 -8.14 3.86 -3.06
CA TRP A 194 -6.95 4.58 -2.63
C TRP A 194 -6.85 4.67 -1.10
N ALA A 195 -7.97 4.88 -0.41
CA ALA A 195 -8.01 4.99 1.05
C ALA A 195 -7.35 3.81 1.78
N TRP A 196 -7.41 2.59 1.24
CA TRP A 196 -6.77 1.41 1.84
C TRP A 196 -5.55 0.91 1.07
N ALA A 197 -5.48 1.14 -0.25
CA ALA A 197 -4.38 0.69 -1.10
C ALA A 197 -3.21 1.67 -1.15
N GLY A 198 -3.44 2.97 -0.91
CA GLY A 198 -2.44 4.04 -1.03
C GLY A 198 -1.23 3.82 -0.15
N ARG A 199 -0.03 4.02 -0.71
CA ARG A 199 1.27 3.88 -0.05
C ARG A 199 2.17 5.03 -0.44
N ASP A 200 3.03 5.42 0.48
CA ASP A 200 4.11 6.38 0.25
C ASP A 200 5.27 5.58 -0.38
N GLY A 201 5.45 5.73 -1.69
CA GLY A 201 6.46 5.00 -2.45
C GLY A 201 7.75 5.78 -2.68
N ASN A 202 7.76 7.09 -2.40
CA ASN A 202 8.94 7.94 -2.52
C ASN A 202 9.58 8.28 -1.15
N GLY A 203 8.90 7.98 -0.04
CA GLY A 203 9.35 8.20 1.32
C GLY A 203 9.22 9.63 1.81
N ASP A 204 8.35 10.45 1.22
CA ASP A 204 8.17 11.86 1.58
C ASP A 204 7.17 12.11 2.73
N GLY A 205 6.55 11.04 3.23
CA GLY A 205 5.57 11.05 4.31
C GLY A 205 4.13 11.26 3.84
N LYS A 206 3.86 11.30 2.53
CA LYS A 206 2.52 11.48 1.96
C LYS A 206 2.15 10.31 1.05
N LYS A 207 0.84 10.07 0.93
CA LYS A 207 0.26 9.11 -0.01
C LYS A 207 -0.49 9.91 -1.08
N ASP A 208 0.16 10.24 -2.19
CA ASP A 208 -0.44 11.02 -3.28
C ASP A 208 -0.76 10.12 -4.49
N PRO A 209 -2.04 9.95 -4.87
CA PRO A 209 -2.38 9.17 -6.05
C PRO A 209 -1.82 9.77 -7.34
N ASN A 210 -1.41 11.03 -7.35
CA ASN A 210 -0.79 11.69 -8.50
C ASN A 210 0.75 11.57 -8.51
N ASN A 211 1.36 10.85 -7.57
CA ASN A 211 2.79 10.50 -7.61
C ASN A 211 2.98 9.07 -8.17
N VAL A 212 3.88 8.90 -9.14
CA VAL A 212 4.07 7.60 -9.80
C VAL A 212 4.69 6.53 -8.89
N TYR A 213 5.50 6.91 -7.90
CA TYR A 213 6.07 5.96 -6.93
C TYR A 213 4.98 5.40 -6.01
N ASP A 214 4.17 6.30 -5.45
CA ASP A 214 3.04 5.98 -4.58
C ASP A 214 2.01 5.12 -5.31
N ALA A 215 1.62 5.56 -6.52
CA ALA A 215 0.64 4.86 -7.34
C ALA A 215 1.13 3.48 -7.78
N ALA A 216 2.42 3.33 -8.16
CA ALA A 216 3.01 2.05 -8.51
C ALA A 216 3.07 1.09 -7.33
N LEU A 217 3.49 1.57 -6.15
CA LEU A 217 3.54 0.75 -4.94
C LEU A 217 2.13 0.34 -4.50
N ALA A 218 1.17 1.27 -4.50
CA ALA A 218 -0.24 0.98 -4.22
C ALA A 218 -0.81 -0.07 -5.19
N ALA A 219 -0.55 0.06 -6.50
CA ALA A 219 -0.95 -0.92 -7.50
C ALA A 219 -0.35 -2.30 -7.24
N GLY A 220 0.94 -2.37 -6.88
CA GLY A 220 1.56 -3.64 -6.53
C GLY A 220 0.95 -4.27 -5.28
N HIS A 221 0.69 -3.50 -4.21
CA HIS A 221 0.00 -4.01 -3.02
C HIS A 221 -1.40 -4.52 -3.34
N TYR A 222 -2.14 -3.79 -4.18
CA TYR A 222 -3.47 -4.18 -4.64
C TYR A 222 -3.44 -5.50 -5.41
N LEU A 223 -2.51 -5.67 -6.35
CA LEU A 223 -2.38 -6.91 -7.13
C LEU A 223 -1.99 -8.10 -6.25
N CYS A 224 -1.15 -7.87 -5.25
CA CYS A 224 -0.70 -8.86 -4.27
C CYS A 224 -1.70 -9.14 -3.13
N ARG A 225 -2.92 -8.58 -3.17
CA ARG A 225 -3.91 -8.81 -2.11
C ARG A 225 -4.40 -10.26 -2.09
N ASP A 226 -4.97 -10.67 -0.97
CA ASP A 226 -5.52 -12.02 -0.76
C ASP A 226 -4.53 -13.18 -0.97
N GLY A 227 -3.22 -12.93 -0.81
CA GLY A 227 -2.18 -13.95 -0.94
C GLY A 227 -2.00 -14.48 -2.37
N ARG A 228 -2.34 -13.69 -3.39
CA ARG A 228 -2.20 -14.09 -4.81
C ARG A 228 -0.73 -14.16 -5.21
N ASP A 229 -0.41 -15.18 -6.01
CA ASP A 229 0.91 -15.38 -6.62
C ASP A 229 0.86 -15.07 -8.12
N MET A 230 1.54 -13.99 -8.52
CA MET A 230 1.61 -13.49 -9.90
C MET A 230 2.45 -14.38 -10.84
N SER A 231 3.19 -15.36 -10.28
CA SER A 231 3.86 -16.37 -11.09
C SER A 231 2.90 -17.44 -11.64
N THR A 232 1.70 -17.56 -11.04
CA THR A 232 0.66 -18.48 -11.48
C THR A 232 -0.34 -17.80 -12.41
N GLU A 233 -0.85 -18.53 -13.41
CA GLU A 233 -1.87 -18.01 -14.33
C GLU A 233 -3.14 -17.59 -13.57
N ALA A 234 -3.61 -18.42 -12.65
CA ALA A 234 -4.80 -18.14 -11.86
C ALA A 234 -4.66 -16.88 -10.99
N GLY A 235 -3.50 -16.71 -10.33
CA GLY A 235 -3.21 -15.53 -9.52
C GLY A 235 -3.11 -14.26 -10.36
N LEU A 236 -2.39 -14.34 -11.48
CA LEU A 236 -2.23 -13.24 -12.44
C LEU A 236 -3.58 -12.79 -13.03
N HIS A 237 -4.38 -13.72 -13.54
CA HIS A 237 -5.69 -13.41 -14.14
C HIS A 237 -6.66 -12.82 -13.11
N SER A 238 -6.71 -13.40 -11.90
CA SER A 238 -7.56 -12.91 -10.82
C SER A 238 -7.14 -11.52 -10.33
N ALA A 239 -5.83 -11.21 -10.35
CA ALA A 239 -5.33 -9.88 -10.01
C ALA A 239 -5.74 -8.83 -11.03
N ILE A 240 -5.53 -9.11 -12.32
CA ILE A 240 -5.86 -8.18 -13.41
C ILE A 240 -7.39 -7.96 -13.49
N LEU A 241 -8.20 -9.02 -13.41
CA LEU A 241 -9.66 -8.90 -13.38
C LEU A 241 -10.19 -8.22 -12.11
N GLY A 242 -9.45 -8.34 -11.01
CA GLY A 242 -9.73 -7.56 -9.81
C GLY A 242 -9.47 -6.07 -10.02
N TYR A 243 -8.45 -5.72 -10.79
CA TYR A 243 -8.13 -4.32 -11.12
C TYR A 243 -9.24 -3.69 -11.97
N ASN A 244 -9.63 -4.38 -13.06
CA ASN A 244 -10.75 -4.03 -13.92
C ASN A 244 -11.41 -5.33 -14.43
N ASN A 245 -12.72 -5.50 -14.18
CA ASN A 245 -13.46 -6.74 -14.46
C ASN A 245 -13.91 -6.83 -15.93
N SER A 246 -12.95 -6.80 -16.84
CA SER A 246 -13.14 -6.93 -18.29
C SER A 246 -12.18 -7.97 -18.87
N GLN A 247 -12.71 -8.90 -19.65
CA GLN A 247 -11.88 -9.89 -20.36
C GLN A 247 -11.00 -9.23 -21.42
N ASP A 248 -11.49 -8.18 -22.07
CA ASP A 248 -10.71 -7.41 -23.06
C ASP A 248 -9.55 -6.69 -22.38
N TYR A 249 -9.78 -6.12 -21.20
CA TYR A 249 -8.74 -5.52 -20.37
C TYR A 249 -7.68 -6.56 -19.97
N LEU A 250 -8.10 -7.73 -19.48
CA LEU A 250 -7.20 -8.83 -19.14
C LEU A 250 -6.30 -9.20 -20.32
N ASN A 251 -6.90 -9.45 -21.48
CA ASN A 251 -6.17 -9.82 -22.69
C ASN A 251 -5.19 -8.73 -23.13
N LEU A 252 -5.58 -7.46 -23.02
CA LEU A 252 -4.74 -6.33 -23.38
C LEU A 252 -3.52 -6.19 -22.45
N VAL A 253 -3.75 -6.26 -21.13
CA VAL A 253 -2.68 -6.19 -20.12
C VAL A 253 -1.70 -7.36 -20.32
N LEU A 254 -2.19 -8.57 -20.55
CA LEU A 254 -1.31 -9.73 -20.81
C LEU A 254 -0.45 -9.54 -22.07
N ARG A 255 -0.99 -8.93 -23.14
CA ARG A 255 -0.21 -8.61 -24.35
C ARG A 255 0.90 -7.61 -24.06
N TRP A 256 0.61 -6.54 -23.31
CA TRP A 256 1.61 -5.55 -22.91
C TRP A 256 2.65 -6.14 -21.94
N LEU A 257 2.24 -6.99 -21.01
CA LEU A 257 3.14 -7.72 -20.11
C LEU A 257 4.16 -8.55 -20.90
N GLU A 258 3.68 -9.36 -21.84
CA GLU A 258 4.56 -10.15 -22.71
C GLU A 258 5.44 -9.30 -23.61
N TYR A 259 4.96 -8.13 -24.03
CA TYR A 259 5.76 -7.17 -24.78
C TYR A 259 6.92 -6.63 -23.94
N TYR A 260 6.66 -6.14 -22.73
CA TYR A 260 7.70 -5.61 -21.84
C TYR A 260 8.67 -6.68 -21.31
N ARG A 261 8.24 -7.94 -21.22
CA ARG A 261 9.13 -9.08 -20.90
C ARG A 261 10.20 -9.33 -21.97
N LYS A 262 9.94 -8.97 -23.23
CA LYS A 262 10.90 -9.14 -24.35
C LYS A 262 12.01 -8.08 -24.36
N GLY A 263 11.86 -7.03 -23.56
CA GLY A 263 12.83 -5.95 -23.44
C GLY A 263 12.17 -4.58 -23.55
N ILE A 264 12.78 -3.60 -22.90
CA ILE A 264 12.40 -2.18 -22.94
C ILE A 264 13.65 -1.32 -23.04
N HIS A 265 13.46 -0.03 -23.28
CA HIS A 265 14.45 0.98 -23.00
C HIS A 265 13.81 2.13 -22.23
N SER A 266 14.61 2.83 -21.42
CA SER A 266 14.18 4.06 -20.78
C SER A 266 14.20 5.20 -21.80
N VAL A 267 13.16 6.05 -21.79
CA VAL A 267 13.14 7.31 -22.54
C VAL A 267 13.08 8.49 -21.57
N PRO A 268 13.50 9.70 -21.98
CA PRO A 268 13.31 10.90 -21.15
C PRO A 268 11.85 11.12 -20.76
N ASP A 269 11.63 11.65 -19.57
CA ASP A 269 10.28 12.00 -19.11
C ASP A 269 9.62 13.02 -20.06
N GLY A 270 8.31 12.86 -20.27
CA GLY A 270 7.51 13.63 -21.22
C GLY A 270 7.67 13.24 -22.70
N THR A 271 8.55 12.28 -23.02
CA THR A 271 8.77 11.82 -24.41
C THR A 271 8.17 10.45 -24.73
N GLY A 272 7.53 9.80 -23.76
CA GLY A 272 6.89 8.50 -23.95
C GLY A 272 5.67 8.56 -24.88
N GLY A 273 5.43 7.48 -25.63
CA GLY A 273 4.25 7.36 -26.50
C GLY A 273 2.94 7.35 -25.70
N VAL A 274 2.06 8.32 -25.97
CA VAL A 274 0.72 8.40 -25.36
C VAL A 274 -0.29 7.64 -26.23
N PRO A 275 -0.97 6.61 -25.69
CA PRO A 275 -2.04 5.90 -26.39
C PRO A 275 -3.20 6.84 -26.77
N ARG A 276 -3.99 6.45 -27.78
CA ARG A 276 -5.01 7.34 -28.38
C ARG A 276 -6.42 6.77 -28.34
N HIS A 277 -6.57 5.46 -28.33
CA HIS A 277 -7.87 4.82 -28.47
C HIS A 277 -8.43 4.51 -27.11
N ARG A 278 -9.65 4.95 -26.82
CA ARG A 278 -10.31 4.69 -25.55
C ARG A 278 -11.37 3.60 -25.70
N SER A 279 -11.59 2.81 -24.65
CA SER A 279 -12.59 1.74 -24.67
C SER A 279 -14.03 2.26 -24.78
N ASP A 280 -14.28 3.54 -24.52
CA ASP A 280 -15.60 4.20 -24.60
C ASP A 280 -15.87 4.94 -25.94
N ASP A 281 -14.88 5.00 -26.86
CA ASP A 281 -15.01 5.65 -28.17
C ASP A 281 -16.05 4.99 -29.11
N SER A 282 -16.50 3.77 -28.78
CA SER A 282 -17.45 3.00 -29.61
C SER A 282 -18.93 3.24 -29.28
N THR A 283 -19.24 4.19 -28.39
CA THR A 283 -20.63 4.58 -28.13
C THR A 283 -21.16 5.51 -29.24
N PRO A 284 -22.25 5.18 -29.96
CA PRO A 284 -22.77 6.04 -31.02
C PRO A 284 -23.30 7.34 -30.42
N LYS A 285 -22.53 8.43 -30.56
CA LYS A 285 -23.05 9.78 -30.32
C LYS A 285 -24.15 10.05 -31.36
N PRO A 286 -25.36 10.52 -30.98
CA PRO A 286 -26.36 10.91 -31.96
C PRO A 286 -25.76 12.03 -32.80
N SER A 287 -25.53 11.77 -34.09
CA SER A 287 -25.00 12.75 -35.03
C SER A 287 -26.00 13.90 -35.14
N GLY A 288 -25.70 15.01 -34.47
CA GLY A 288 -26.38 16.28 -34.69
C GLY A 288 -26.09 16.73 -36.12
N THR A 289 -27.15 16.92 -36.89
CA THR A 289 -27.10 17.46 -38.25
C THR A 289 -26.32 18.79 -38.30
N PRO A 290 -25.47 19.04 -39.32
CA PRO A 290 -24.68 20.25 -39.38
C PRO A 290 -25.55 21.49 -39.61
N LYS A 291 -25.43 22.49 -38.73
CA LYS A 291 -25.98 23.85 -38.95
C LYS A 291 -25.04 24.65 -39.86
N SER A 292 -25.51 24.99 -41.06
CA SER A 292 -24.88 25.98 -41.94
C SER A 292 -25.23 27.42 -41.51
N LYS A 293 -24.24 28.33 -41.54
CA LYS A 293 -24.36 29.79 -41.32
C LYS A 293 -24.64 30.55 -42.65
N PRO A 294 -25.02 31.85 -42.62
CA PRO A 294 -26.05 32.43 -43.51
C PRO A 294 -25.56 33.42 -44.58
N GLY A 295 -26.39 33.69 -45.60
CA GLY A 295 -26.25 34.87 -46.47
C GLY A 295 -27.17 34.98 -47.71
N HIS A 296 -28.15 35.91 -47.63
CA HIS A 296 -28.77 36.77 -48.66
C HIS A 296 -29.88 36.24 -49.62
N GLY A 297 -31.05 36.93 -49.59
CA GLY A 297 -32.23 36.75 -50.47
C GLY A 297 -32.17 37.56 -51.78
N PRO A 298 -33.27 37.83 -52.55
CA PRO A 298 -34.66 38.07 -52.08
C PRO A 298 -35.87 37.59 -52.96
N SER A 299 -37.11 37.84 -52.47
CA SER A 299 -38.41 38.02 -53.18
C SER A 299 -39.14 36.76 -53.74
N HIS A 300 -40.45 36.48 -53.67
CA HIS A 300 -41.71 37.05 -53.11
C HIS A 300 -42.85 35.95 -53.28
N PRO A 301 -44.15 36.16 -52.97
CA PRO A 301 -44.94 35.26 -52.09
C PRO A 301 -46.07 34.42 -52.75
N GLY A 302 -46.57 33.41 -52.02
CA GLY A 302 -47.86 32.74 -52.26
C GLY A 302 -48.33 31.88 -51.07
N LYS A 303 -49.57 32.08 -50.63
CA LYS A 303 -50.39 31.33 -49.64
C LYS A 303 -51.80 31.17 -50.26
N PRO A 304 -52.78 30.42 -49.69
CA PRO A 304 -52.81 29.27 -48.74
C PRO A 304 -53.54 28.05 -49.38
N ASP A 305 -53.84 26.87 -48.80
CA ASP A 305 -54.57 26.50 -47.56
C ASP A 305 -54.56 24.93 -47.37
N PRO A 306 -55.01 24.34 -46.22
CA PRO A 306 -54.64 23.00 -45.75
C PRO A 306 -55.74 21.92 -45.87
N GLY A 307 -55.33 20.65 -45.85
CA GLY A 307 -56.22 19.48 -45.71
C GLY A 307 -55.78 18.55 -44.57
N LYS A 308 -56.68 18.34 -43.61
CA LYS A 308 -56.64 17.30 -42.54
C LYS A 308 -56.85 15.89 -43.12
N PRO A 309 -56.44 14.84 -42.36
CA PRO A 309 -57.25 13.62 -42.30
C PRO A 309 -57.61 13.17 -40.86
N ASP A 310 -58.72 12.44 -40.83
CA ASP A 310 -59.53 11.92 -39.71
C ASP A 310 -59.02 10.55 -39.17
N PRO A 311 -59.36 10.10 -37.93
CA PRO A 311 -58.96 8.80 -37.39
C PRO A 311 -60.09 7.76 -37.43
N GLY A 312 -59.82 6.59 -38.04
CA GLY A 312 -60.72 5.43 -38.04
C GLY A 312 -60.45 4.45 -36.91
N LYS A 313 -61.51 4.06 -36.19
CA LYS A 313 -61.59 3.12 -35.06
C LYS A 313 -61.78 1.65 -35.57
N PRO A 314 -61.39 0.59 -34.81
CA PRO A 314 -61.44 -0.80 -35.28
C PRO A 314 -62.70 -1.57 -34.81
N ASP A 315 -63.06 -2.64 -35.53
CA ASP A 315 -64.16 -3.59 -35.21
C ASP A 315 -63.63 -5.07 -35.16
N PRO A 316 -64.26 -6.01 -34.41
CA PRO A 316 -63.64 -7.25 -33.93
C PRO A 316 -64.20 -8.58 -34.49
N GLY A 317 -63.47 -9.68 -34.24
CA GLY A 317 -63.89 -11.10 -34.32
C GLY A 317 -63.23 -11.88 -35.47
N LYS A 318 -62.75 -13.14 -35.37
CA LYS A 318 -62.90 -14.29 -34.45
C LYS A 318 -61.75 -15.33 -34.78
N PRO A 319 -61.64 -16.55 -34.19
CA PRO A 319 -60.37 -17.15 -33.78
C PRO A 319 -59.97 -18.44 -34.54
N GLY A 320 -58.68 -18.76 -34.53
CA GLY A 320 -58.09 -20.07 -34.87
C GLY A 320 -56.64 -20.03 -34.40
N GLY A 321 -56.17 -20.88 -33.49
CA GLY A 321 -56.00 -22.32 -33.65
C GLY A 321 -54.56 -22.58 -33.19
N GLY A 322 -54.41 -23.13 -31.98
CA GLY A 322 -53.14 -23.17 -31.27
C GLY A 322 -52.13 -24.15 -31.84
N ASN A 323 -50.86 -23.74 -31.82
CA ASN A 323 -49.72 -24.64 -31.69
C ASN A 323 -48.90 -24.11 -30.50
N GLY A 324 -49.09 -24.76 -29.34
CA GLY A 324 -48.41 -24.40 -28.10
C GLY A 324 -46.92 -24.73 -28.19
N ASN A 325 -46.11 -23.69 -28.36
CA ASN A 325 -44.71 -23.73 -27.98
C ASN A 325 -44.69 -23.75 -26.44
N PRO A 326 -44.03 -24.69 -25.75
CA PRO A 326 -43.97 -24.65 -24.29
C PRO A 326 -43.24 -23.38 -23.88
N ASP A 327 -43.88 -22.57 -23.05
CA ASP A 327 -43.25 -21.41 -22.42
C ASP A 327 -41.91 -21.84 -21.80
N PRO A 328 -40.83 -21.04 -21.95
CA PRO A 328 -39.59 -21.30 -21.25
C PRO A 328 -39.89 -21.36 -19.75
N LYS A 329 -39.74 -22.54 -19.15
CA LYS A 329 -39.86 -22.71 -17.71
C LYS A 329 -38.96 -21.67 -17.03
N PRO A 330 -39.47 -20.89 -16.06
CA PRO A 330 -38.64 -19.96 -15.31
C PRO A 330 -37.40 -20.69 -14.80
N PRO A 331 -36.20 -20.13 -14.97
CA PRO A 331 -34.98 -20.77 -14.49
C PRO A 331 -35.15 -21.09 -13.00
N ALA A 332 -34.79 -22.31 -12.60
CA ALA A 332 -34.86 -22.71 -11.20
C ALA A 332 -34.05 -21.72 -10.35
N PRO A 333 -34.50 -21.37 -9.13
CA PRO A 333 -33.75 -20.49 -8.24
C PRO A 333 -32.35 -21.06 -8.06
N LYS A 334 -31.31 -20.24 -8.31
CA LYS A 334 -29.93 -20.65 -8.03
C LYS A 334 -29.81 -20.96 -6.53
N PRO A 335 -29.10 -22.02 -6.13
CA PRO A 335 -28.81 -22.26 -4.73
C PRO A 335 -28.12 -21.04 -4.11
N PRO A 336 -28.42 -20.68 -2.85
CA PRO A 336 -27.75 -19.58 -2.18
C PRO A 336 -26.25 -19.86 -2.10
N THR A 337 -25.46 -18.83 -2.35
CA THR A 337 -24.01 -18.83 -2.14
C THR A 337 -23.70 -18.99 -0.65
N PRO A 338 -22.50 -19.49 -0.27
CA PRO A 338 -22.12 -19.60 1.14
C PRO A 338 -22.29 -18.30 1.91
N SER A 339 -21.91 -17.16 1.32
CA SER A 339 -22.08 -15.83 1.95
C SER A 339 -23.55 -15.50 2.27
N GLU A 340 -24.50 -15.88 1.41
CA GLU A 340 -25.95 -15.66 1.62
C GLU A 340 -26.54 -16.58 2.71
N THR A 341 -25.81 -17.60 3.14
CA THR A 341 -26.23 -18.49 4.24
C THR A 341 -25.78 -18.01 5.61
N VAL A 342 -24.92 -16.99 5.67
CA VAL A 342 -24.44 -16.41 6.93
C VAL A 342 -25.51 -15.53 7.54
N ASP A 343 -25.87 -15.81 8.78
CA ASP A 343 -26.84 -15.03 9.55
C ASP A 343 -26.13 -13.97 10.42
N HIS A 344 -25.03 -14.37 11.08
CA HIS A 344 -24.23 -13.48 11.92
C HIS A 344 -22.74 -13.89 11.94
N LEU A 345 -21.93 -12.96 12.42
CA LEU A 345 -20.51 -13.16 12.68
C LEU A 345 -20.28 -13.15 14.20
N GLU A 346 -19.39 -14.02 14.67
CA GLU A 346 -18.98 -14.10 16.07
C GLU A 346 -17.47 -13.99 16.20
N ASP A 347 -16.99 -13.50 17.34
CA ASP A 347 -15.58 -13.55 17.70
C ASP A 347 -15.16 -15.01 17.92
N ALA A 348 -14.05 -15.43 17.29
CA ALA A 348 -13.46 -16.73 17.50
C ALA A 348 -12.47 -16.72 18.69
N ASP A 349 -12.93 -16.19 19.83
CA ASP A 349 -12.20 -16.10 21.10
C ASP A 349 -10.91 -15.26 21.01
N THR A 350 -10.98 -14.12 20.32
CA THR A 350 -9.86 -13.18 20.20
C THR A 350 -9.50 -12.59 21.58
N GLY A 351 -8.26 -12.83 22.02
CA GLY A 351 -7.76 -12.25 23.27
C GLY A 351 -7.52 -10.74 23.17
N LYS A 352 -7.07 -10.13 24.28
CA LYS A 352 -6.79 -8.69 24.34
C LYS A 352 -5.67 -8.29 23.36
N LEU A 353 -6.01 -7.49 22.36
CA LEU A 353 -5.08 -7.00 21.34
C LEU A 353 -4.31 -5.78 21.88
N THR A 354 -3.04 -5.99 22.25
CA THR A 354 -2.16 -4.90 22.66
C THR A 354 -0.73 -5.14 22.16
N ALA A 355 -0.07 -4.06 21.75
CA ALA A 355 1.32 -4.02 21.35
C ALA A 355 1.96 -2.69 21.76
N MET A 356 3.29 -2.65 21.84
CA MET A 356 4.02 -1.39 21.97
C MET A 356 4.14 -0.74 20.59
N ALA A 357 4.30 0.58 20.55
CA ALA A 357 4.51 1.31 19.30
C ALA A 357 5.67 0.71 18.49
N GLY A 358 5.41 0.41 17.22
CA GLY A 358 6.35 -0.25 16.30
C GLY A 358 6.45 -1.78 16.42
N ASP A 359 5.82 -2.43 17.41
CA ASP A 359 5.88 -3.88 17.57
C ASP A 359 4.74 -4.62 16.85
N ALA A 360 4.98 -5.89 16.52
CA ALA A 360 3.92 -6.78 16.06
C ALA A 360 2.97 -7.15 17.22
N PHE A 361 1.67 -7.22 16.93
CA PHE A 361 0.71 -7.76 17.88
C PHE A 361 0.93 -9.27 18.07
N GLY A 362 1.04 -9.70 19.32
CA GLY A 362 1.25 -11.12 19.65
C GLY A 362 0.04 -12.02 19.41
N LEU A 363 -1.15 -11.45 19.23
CA LEU A 363 -2.39 -12.17 18.98
C LEU A 363 -2.97 -11.81 17.61
N ARG A 364 -3.76 -12.73 17.05
CA ARG A 364 -4.48 -12.54 15.79
C ARG A 364 -5.98 -12.52 16.03
N ILE A 365 -6.67 -11.79 15.17
CA ILE A 365 -8.13 -11.72 15.15
C ILE A 365 -8.66 -12.97 14.44
N GLY A 366 -9.62 -13.65 15.05
CA GLY A 366 -10.38 -14.71 14.41
C GLY A 366 -11.87 -14.36 14.41
N THR A 367 -12.53 -14.44 13.24
CA THR A 367 -13.98 -14.24 13.13
C THR A 367 -14.62 -15.50 12.57
N ARG A 368 -15.72 -15.92 13.18
CA ARG A 368 -16.49 -17.09 12.77
C ARG A 368 -17.78 -16.67 12.06
N ALA A 369 -18.08 -17.28 10.92
CA ALA A 369 -19.34 -17.11 10.22
C ALA A 369 -20.29 -18.26 10.56
N GLU A 370 -21.50 -17.92 11.00
CA GLU A 370 -22.51 -18.91 11.39
C GLU A 370 -23.86 -18.68 10.68
N THR A 371 -24.55 -19.78 10.41
CA THR A 371 -25.96 -19.76 10.05
C THR A 371 -26.83 -19.43 11.27
N LYS A 372 -28.11 -19.14 11.04
CA LYS A 372 -29.10 -18.93 12.11
C LYS A 372 -29.19 -20.08 13.12
N ALA A 373 -28.83 -21.30 12.71
CA ALA A 373 -28.83 -22.49 13.57
C ALA A 373 -27.50 -22.71 14.32
N GLY A 374 -26.57 -21.75 14.27
CA GLY A 374 -25.23 -21.84 14.89
C GLY A 374 -24.26 -22.78 14.16
N LYS A 375 -24.56 -23.14 12.90
CA LYS A 375 -23.63 -23.97 12.10
C LYS A 375 -22.59 -23.09 11.42
N ALA A 376 -21.33 -23.49 11.52
CA ALA A 376 -20.21 -22.87 10.82
C ALA A 376 -20.38 -22.88 9.29
N VAL A 377 -20.02 -21.76 8.65
CA VAL A 377 -20.07 -21.59 7.19
C VAL A 377 -18.66 -21.38 6.63
N GLY A 378 -18.15 -22.37 5.91
CA GLY A 378 -16.85 -22.30 5.25
C GLY A 378 -16.89 -21.60 3.89
N LYS A 379 -15.71 -21.18 3.41
CA LYS A 379 -15.51 -20.48 2.12
C LYS A 379 -16.25 -19.14 1.99
N VAL A 380 -16.61 -18.54 3.12
CA VAL A 380 -17.16 -17.17 3.18
C VAL A 380 -16.00 -16.20 3.23
N ARG A 381 -15.98 -15.17 2.38
CA ARG A 381 -14.98 -14.12 2.46
C ARG A 381 -15.36 -13.11 3.54
N ILE A 382 -14.55 -13.01 4.59
CA ILE A 382 -14.67 -12.01 5.65
C ILE A 382 -13.62 -10.93 5.40
N ARG A 383 -14.08 -9.68 5.26
CA ARG A 383 -13.24 -8.49 5.16
C ARG A 383 -13.02 -7.92 6.55
N PHE A 384 -11.76 -7.71 6.92
CA PHE A 384 -11.30 -7.03 8.12
C PHE A 384 -10.81 -5.64 7.73
N THR A 385 -11.30 -4.59 8.39
CA THR A 385 -10.94 -3.21 8.10
C THR A 385 -10.46 -2.52 9.38
N ILE A 386 -9.21 -2.07 9.37
CA ILE A 386 -8.64 -1.21 10.41
C ILE A 386 -9.26 0.19 10.25
N THR A 387 -9.76 0.73 11.33
CA THR A 387 -10.45 2.03 11.39
C THR A 387 -10.06 2.81 12.64
N GLY A 388 -10.23 4.12 12.57
CA GLY A 388 -9.84 5.05 13.63
C GLY A 388 -8.51 5.73 13.32
N ASP A 389 -8.08 6.57 14.27
CA ASP A 389 -6.89 7.39 14.11
C ASP A 389 -5.63 6.62 14.51
N THR A 390 -5.09 5.84 13.57
CA THR A 390 -3.93 4.97 13.77
C THR A 390 -3.11 4.83 12.48
N ASP A 391 -1.83 4.55 12.65
CA ASP A 391 -0.90 4.12 11.60
C ASP A 391 -0.62 2.60 11.64
N ALA A 392 -1.38 1.84 12.44
CA ALA A 392 -1.31 0.39 12.47
C ALA A 392 -1.81 -0.25 11.16
N THR A 393 -1.20 -1.38 10.80
CA THR A 393 -1.51 -2.10 9.56
C THR A 393 -1.57 -3.61 9.82
N PHE A 394 -2.16 -4.36 8.91
CA PHE A 394 -1.88 -5.78 8.77
C PHE A 394 -0.46 -5.96 8.22
N VAL A 395 0.20 -7.07 8.56
CA VAL A 395 1.50 -7.44 7.97
C VAL A 395 1.34 -7.46 6.44
N GLY A 396 2.17 -6.67 5.76
CA GLY A 396 1.99 -6.30 4.36
C GLY A 396 1.62 -4.84 4.16
N GLY A 397 1.32 -4.09 5.23
CA GLY A 397 1.06 -2.64 5.18
C GLY A 397 -0.39 -2.28 4.85
N GLU A 398 -1.29 -3.25 4.66
CA GLU A 398 -2.70 -2.98 4.39
C GLU A 398 -3.50 -2.60 5.63
N THR A 399 -4.48 -1.72 5.46
CA THR A 399 -5.53 -1.47 6.46
C THR A 399 -6.76 -2.36 6.25
N VAL A 400 -6.79 -3.13 5.16
CA VAL A 400 -7.88 -4.05 4.81
C VAL A 400 -7.32 -5.41 4.44
N ALA A 401 -7.90 -6.48 4.98
CA ALA A 401 -7.58 -7.85 4.62
C ALA A 401 -8.87 -8.65 4.38
N THR A 402 -8.94 -9.44 3.32
CA THR A 402 -10.09 -10.33 3.06
C THR A 402 -9.65 -11.78 3.12
N ILE A 403 -10.24 -12.54 4.03
CA ILE A 403 -9.86 -13.93 4.30
C ILE A 403 -11.08 -14.83 4.15
N ALA A 404 -10.92 -15.94 3.43
CA ALA A 404 -11.95 -16.96 3.34
C ALA A 404 -12.00 -17.80 4.63
N THR A 405 -13.20 -18.08 5.13
CA THR A 405 -13.39 -18.97 6.27
C THR A 405 -12.98 -20.40 5.91
N ASP A 406 -12.36 -21.09 6.88
CA ASP A 406 -11.99 -22.49 6.75
C ASP A 406 -13.21 -23.43 6.86
N ALA A 407 -12.97 -24.75 6.91
CA ALA A 407 -14.04 -25.73 7.08
C ALA A 407 -14.79 -25.62 8.42
N LYS A 408 -14.21 -24.94 9.41
CA LYS A 408 -14.82 -24.64 10.72
C LYS A 408 -15.48 -23.26 10.74
N GLY A 409 -15.58 -22.60 9.58
CA GLY A 409 -16.20 -21.29 9.44
C GLY A 409 -15.39 -20.15 10.03
N VAL A 410 -14.09 -20.34 10.31
CA VAL A 410 -13.23 -19.32 10.91
C VAL A 410 -12.34 -18.68 9.85
N ALA A 411 -12.34 -17.35 9.80
CA ALA A 411 -11.35 -16.55 9.09
C ALA A 411 -10.41 -15.93 10.11
N VAL A 412 -9.11 -16.19 9.96
CA VAL A 412 -8.06 -15.60 10.81
C VAL A 412 -7.40 -14.49 10.02
N ALA A 413 -7.46 -13.27 10.56
CA ALA A 413 -6.83 -12.11 9.93
C ALA A 413 -5.31 -12.27 9.88
N PRO A 414 -4.61 -11.59 8.94
CA PRO A 414 -3.16 -11.44 9.01
C PRO A 414 -2.73 -10.87 10.37
N ALA A 415 -1.46 -11.07 10.73
CA ALA A 415 -0.94 -10.44 11.95
C ALA A 415 -1.08 -8.92 11.85
N LEU A 416 -1.36 -8.27 12.98
CA LEU A 416 -1.37 -6.81 13.07
C LEU A 416 0.03 -6.33 13.43
N GLN A 417 0.41 -5.18 12.87
CA GLN A 417 1.64 -4.46 13.11
C GLN A 417 1.27 -3.09 13.69
N ALA A 418 1.76 -2.78 14.88
CA ALA A 418 1.59 -1.45 15.45
C ALA A 418 2.44 -0.45 14.68
N GLY A 419 1.88 0.74 14.44
CA GLY A 419 2.65 1.89 14.02
C GLY A 419 3.21 2.65 15.24
N GLU A 420 3.68 3.88 15.02
CA GLU A 420 4.26 4.73 16.07
C GLU A 420 3.18 5.56 16.80
N LYS A 421 1.96 5.67 16.25
CA LYS A 421 0.86 6.40 16.88
C LYS A 421 0.20 5.56 17.97
N THR A 422 0.33 6.00 19.21
CA THR A 422 -0.26 5.31 20.38
C THR A 422 -1.74 5.64 20.55
N GLY A 423 -2.47 4.73 21.18
CA GLY A 423 -3.92 4.87 21.41
C GLY A 423 -4.73 3.63 21.04
N ASN A 424 -6.06 3.78 21.10
CA ASN A 424 -7.00 2.73 20.75
C ASN A 424 -7.50 2.89 19.32
N PHE A 425 -7.65 1.78 18.61
CA PHE A 425 -8.27 1.74 17.30
C PHE A 425 -9.19 0.52 17.16
N LYS A 426 -9.98 0.48 16.08
CA LYS A 426 -10.97 -0.56 15.85
C LYS A 426 -10.64 -1.36 14.61
N ILE A 427 -10.95 -2.65 14.64
CA ILE A 427 -10.99 -3.49 13.45
C ILE A 427 -12.44 -3.96 13.30
N THR A 428 -13.08 -3.62 12.20
CA THR A 428 -14.45 -4.04 11.91
C THR A 428 -14.44 -5.17 10.89
N THR A 429 -15.44 -6.04 10.96
CA THR A 429 -15.56 -7.16 10.01
C THR A 429 -16.85 -7.09 9.20
N ALA A 430 -16.80 -7.59 7.98
CA ALA A 430 -17.98 -7.68 7.12
C ALA A 430 -17.91 -8.93 6.25
N VAL A 431 -19.06 -9.55 5.97
CA VAL A 431 -19.16 -10.58 4.94
C VAL A 431 -19.15 -9.91 3.57
N VAL A 432 -18.23 -10.32 2.70
CA VAL A 432 -18.16 -9.77 1.35
C VAL A 432 -19.36 -10.26 0.52
N GLY A 433 -20.09 -9.31 -0.07
CA GLY A 433 -21.25 -9.59 -0.91
C GLY A 433 -22.54 -9.95 -0.15
N HIS A 434 -22.56 -9.84 1.18
CA HIS A 434 -23.76 -10.08 1.98
C HIS A 434 -23.82 -9.16 3.20
N LYS A 435 -24.98 -8.55 3.46
CA LYS A 435 -25.13 -7.56 4.52
C LYS A 435 -25.51 -8.25 5.84
N THR A 436 -24.54 -8.36 6.75
CA THR A 436 -24.72 -8.82 8.12
C THR A 436 -24.06 -7.84 9.09
N LYS A 437 -24.40 -7.95 10.38
CA LYS A 437 -23.71 -7.18 11.42
C LYS A 437 -22.29 -7.73 11.58
N GLY A 438 -21.32 -6.82 11.51
CA GLY A 438 -19.91 -7.11 11.79
C GLY A 438 -19.60 -7.33 13.26
N VAL A 439 -18.46 -7.95 13.52
CA VAL A 439 -17.78 -7.94 14.82
C VAL A 439 -16.77 -6.79 14.83
N ASP A 440 -16.79 -6.02 15.92
CA ASP A 440 -15.85 -4.93 16.19
C ASP A 440 -14.82 -5.38 17.23
N TYR A 441 -13.55 -5.36 16.85
CA TYR A 441 -12.42 -5.62 17.72
C TYR A 441 -11.80 -4.31 18.16
N THR A 442 -11.38 -4.22 19.42
CA THR A 442 -10.62 -3.07 19.93
C THR A 442 -9.18 -3.49 20.15
N ALA A 443 -8.24 -2.72 19.61
CA ALA A 443 -6.81 -2.92 19.77
C ALA A 443 -6.17 -1.64 20.34
N THR A 444 -5.09 -1.83 21.10
CA THR A 444 -4.37 -0.74 21.77
C THR A 444 -2.89 -0.77 21.44
N VAL A 445 -2.39 0.34 20.88
CA VAL A 445 -0.95 0.62 20.80
C VAL A 445 -0.53 1.40 22.04
N THR A 446 0.43 0.87 22.78
CA THR A 446 0.99 1.47 24.00
C THR A 446 2.32 2.15 23.72
N ASP A 447 2.71 3.10 24.57
CA ASP A 447 4.03 3.72 24.47
C ASP A 447 5.15 2.68 24.58
N ARG A 448 6.28 2.96 23.92
CA ARG A 448 7.50 2.22 24.15
C ARG A 448 7.94 2.36 25.60
N ALA A 449 8.49 1.29 26.15
CA ALA A 449 8.75 1.13 27.56
C ALA A 449 10.12 0.50 27.77
N ALA A 450 10.77 0.87 28.86
CA ALA A 450 11.94 0.19 29.40
C ALA A 450 11.66 -0.20 30.85
N ASP A 451 12.13 -1.37 31.25
CA ASP A 451 12.03 -1.90 32.62
C ASP A 451 13.36 -1.81 33.37
N THR A 452 14.45 -1.58 32.65
CA THR A 452 15.81 -1.52 33.21
C THR A 452 16.59 -0.37 32.58
N LEU A 453 17.38 0.32 33.42
CA LEU A 453 18.35 1.32 33.04
C LEU A 453 19.71 0.97 33.68
N ALA A 454 20.79 1.07 32.92
CA ALA A 454 22.15 0.88 33.43
C ALA A 454 23.09 1.94 32.88
N ARG A 455 24.02 2.46 33.71
CA ARG A 455 25.10 3.32 33.22
C ARG A 455 25.98 2.54 32.23
N THR A 456 26.46 3.22 31.20
CA THR A 456 27.42 2.63 30.25
C THR A 456 28.87 2.67 30.73
N SER A 457 29.13 3.42 31.81
CA SER A 457 30.45 3.59 32.41
C SER A 457 30.33 3.73 33.92
N ASP A 458 31.30 3.17 34.63
CA ASP A 458 31.46 3.27 36.09
C ASP A 458 32.30 4.49 36.51
N THR A 459 32.75 5.32 35.55
CA THR A 459 33.52 6.53 35.86
C THR A 459 32.74 7.44 36.82
N PRO A 460 33.32 7.82 37.97
CA PRO A 460 32.71 8.78 38.88
C PRO A 460 32.48 10.12 38.20
N LEU A 461 31.30 10.70 38.38
CA LEU A 461 30.96 12.00 37.80
C LEU A 461 31.26 13.10 38.82
N THR A 462 32.38 13.79 38.60
CA THR A 462 32.89 14.82 39.52
C THR A 462 33.21 16.13 38.78
N CYS A 463 32.96 17.27 39.43
CA CYS A 463 33.44 18.57 38.95
C CYS A 463 33.82 19.51 40.10
N THR A 464 34.48 20.62 39.78
CA THR A 464 34.73 21.72 40.71
C THR A 464 33.51 22.64 40.84
N PRO A 465 33.36 23.39 41.95
CA PRO A 465 32.30 24.38 42.09
C PRO A 465 32.35 25.40 40.94
N GLY A 466 31.18 25.75 40.40
CA GLY A 466 31.06 26.62 39.22
C GLY A 466 31.55 25.98 37.91
N GLY A 467 31.97 24.71 37.95
CA GLY A 467 32.61 24.00 36.84
C GLY A 467 31.65 23.18 35.98
N GLU A 468 32.26 22.42 35.08
CA GLU A 468 31.58 21.54 34.12
C GLU A 468 31.99 20.09 34.37
N PHE A 469 31.06 19.16 34.26
CA PHE A 469 31.38 17.73 34.32
C PHE A 469 32.07 17.29 33.03
N ALA A 470 33.21 16.61 33.16
CA ALA A 470 34.01 16.17 32.02
C ALA A 470 33.25 15.14 31.15
N ASP A 471 32.60 14.18 31.82
CA ASP A 471 31.85 13.11 31.17
C ASP A 471 30.34 13.40 31.19
N GLN A 472 29.65 13.00 30.12
CA GLN A 472 28.19 13.01 30.06
C GLN A 472 27.61 11.74 30.70
N VAL A 473 26.41 11.88 31.24
CA VAL A 473 25.65 10.72 31.71
C VAL A 473 25.10 9.99 30.50
N GLN A 474 25.51 8.73 30.35
CA GLN A 474 25.01 7.82 29.34
C GLN A 474 24.42 6.58 30.01
N VAL A 475 23.21 6.21 29.60
CA VAL A 475 22.49 5.07 30.15
C VAL A 475 21.90 4.22 29.03
N LYS A 476 21.99 2.91 29.20
CA LYS A 476 21.36 1.94 28.30
C LYS A 476 20.04 1.48 28.90
N ALA A 477 18.98 1.59 28.12
CA ALA A 477 17.65 1.11 28.44
C ALA A 477 17.41 -0.26 27.80
N THR A 478 16.80 -1.15 28.58
CA THR A 478 16.32 -2.44 28.08
C THR A 478 14.90 -2.71 28.55
N TYR A 479 14.19 -3.54 27.79
CA TYR A 479 12.89 -4.06 28.14
C TYR A 479 12.92 -5.57 27.99
N LYS A 480 12.69 -6.31 29.08
CA LYS A 480 12.77 -7.77 29.13
C LYS A 480 14.09 -8.32 28.57
N GLY A 481 15.18 -7.59 28.78
CA GLY A 481 16.54 -7.94 28.32
C GLY A 481 16.85 -7.60 26.85
N ALA A 482 15.89 -7.11 26.07
CA ALA A 482 16.12 -6.59 24.72
C ALA A 482 16.41 -5.09 24.73
N VAL A 483 17.03 -4.58 23.67
CA VAL A 483 17.23 -3.14 23.46
C VAL A 483 15.87 -2.43 23.46
N ALA A 484 15.75 -1.32 24.20
CA ALA A 484 14.55 -0.51 24.24
C ALA A 484 14.79 0.86 23.59
N ASP A 485 14.54 0.94 22.29
CA ASP A 485 14.72 2.14 21.47
C ASP A 485 13.53 3.10 21.56
N LYS A 486 13.77 4.39 21.28
CA LYS A 486 12.76 5.47 21.24
C LYS A 486 11.88 5.56 22.51
N VAL A 487 12.35 5.03 23.64
CA VAL A 487 11.63 5.07 24.91
C VAL A 487 11.74 6.48 25.48
N ALA A 488 10.59 7.08 25.79
CA ALA A 488 10.56 8.39 26.43
C ALA A 488 11.12 8.33 27.85
N ALA A 489 11.86 9.36 28.24
CA ALA A 489 12.48 9.47 29.55
C ALA A 489 12.42 10.90 30.09
N THR A 490 12.56 11.00 31.41
CA THR A 490 12.80 12.24 32.13
C THR A 490 14.06 12.10 32.98
N ALA A 491 14.79 13.20 33.15
CA ALA A 491 15.96 13.23 34.01
C ALA A 491 15.86 14.47 34.93
N THR A 492 15.81 14.24 36.24
CA THR A 492 15.62 15.29 37.25
C THR A 492 16.72 15.23 38.29
N LEU A 493 17.33 16.38 38.59
CA LEU A 493 18.17 16.55 39.78
C LEU A 493 17.25 16.63 40.99
N ILE A 494 17.26 15.60 41.82
CA ILE A 494 16.35 15.46 42.96
C ILE A 494 17.03 15.89 44.27
N LYS A 495 16.22 16.26 45.26
CA LYS A 495 16.73 16.66 46.58
C LYS A 495 17.36 15.50 47.35
N SER A 496 16.76 14.32 47.30
CA SER A 496 17.29 13.11 47.94
C SER A 496 16.68 11.84 47.34
N ALA A 497 17.17 10.66 47.72
CA ALA A 497 16.61 9.40 47.23
C ALA A 497 15.11 9.23 47.59
N ASP A 498 14.68 9.77 48.72
CA ASP A 498 13.30 9.69 49.21
C ASP A 498 12.44 10.89 48.81
N ASP A 499 13.05 11.99 48.34
CA ASP A 499 12.38 13.20 47.86
C ASP A 499 12.75 13.47 46.40
N ALA A 500 11.88 13.03 45.50
CA ALA A 500 12.01 13.18 44.06
C ALA A 500 11.73 14.60 43.55
N THR A 501 11.45 15.58 44.42
CA THR A 501 11.26 16.96 43.98
C THR A 501 12.57 17.56 43.48
N GLU A 502 12.46 18.47 42.51
CA GLU A 502 13.60 19.12 41.90
C GLU A 502 14.46 19.85 42.95
N ASN A 503 15.77 19.67 42.86
CA ASN A 503 16.76 20.35 43.68
C ASN A 503 16.92 21.80 43.21
N ASP A 504 17.15 22.74 44.11
CA ASP A 504 17.30 24.17 43.79
C ASP A 504 18.76 24.60 43.63
N LYS A 505 19.71 23.73 44.01
CA LYS A 505 21.16 24.01 44.05
C LYS A 505 21.99 22.87 43.47
N GLY A 506 23.25 23.17 43.17
CA GLY A 506 24.23 22.21 42.68
C GLY A 506 24.14 21.99 41.17
N PRO A 507 24.31 20.74 40.70
CA PRO A 507 24.32 20.43 39.28
C PRO A 507 23.07 20.87 38.52
N TYR A 508 23.25 21.19 37.24
CA TYR A 508 22.19 21.61 36.34
C TYR A 508 22.56 21.34 34.87
N PHE A 509 21.53 21.34 34.02
CA PHE A 509 21.66 21.33 32.57
C PHE A 509 21.36 22.72 32.00
N LYS A 510 21.76 22.96 30.75
CA LYS A 510 21.36 24.14 29.99
C LYS A 510 20.31 23.74 28.95
N ASP A 511 19.22 24.49 28.88
CA ASP A 511 18.27 24.38 27.77
C ASP A 511 18.83 25.00 26.48
N ALA A 512 18.02 25.01 25.42
CA ALA A 512 18.42 25.54 24.11
C ALA A 512 18.81 27.03 24.14
N ASP A 513 18.28 27.80 25.10
CA ASP A 513 18.57 29.23 25.30
C ASP A 513 19.75 29.45 26.27
N GLY A 514 20.35 28.37 26.76
CA GLY A 514 21.45 28.40 27.72
C GLY A 514 21.02 28.64 29.16
N LYS A 515 19.72 28.60 29.46
CA LYS A 515 19.18 28.82 30.81
C LYS A 515 19.31 27.55 31.64
N THR A 516 19.56 27.73 32.93
CA THR A 516 19.62 26.67 33.93
C THR A 516 18.29 25.93 34.03
N VAL A 517 18.33 24.62 33.81
CA VAL A 517 17.23 23.68 34.05
C VAL A 517 17.74 22.48 34.83
N ARG A 518 16.89 21.92 35.70
CA ARG A 518 17.22 20.75 36.54
C ARG A 518 16.32 19.56 36.30
N THR A 519 15.33 19.73 35.43
CA THR A 519 14.54 18.66 34.85
C THR A 519 14.64 18.76 33.33
N LEU A 520 14.96 17.63 32.71
CA LEU A 520 14.86 17.43 31.28
C LEU A 520 13.63 16.59 30.99
N THR A 521 12.74 17.14 30.17
CA THR A 521 11.62 16.44 29.56
C THR A 521 11.97 16.08 28.11
N ASP A 522 11.13 15.27 27.47
CA ASP A 522 11.22 14.98 26.03
C ASP A 522 12.50 14.26 25.59
N LEU A 523 13.15 13.57 26.53
CA LEU A 523 14.26 12.68 26.22
C LEU A 523 13.75 11.40 25.58
N ARG A 524 14.52 10.84 24.64
CA ARG A 524 14.28 9.52 24.06
C ARG A 524 15.57 8.73 23.91
N THR A 525 15.49 7.42 24.11
CA THR A 525 16.59 6.52 23.75
C THR A 525 16.73 6.43 22.23
N ASP A 526 17.96 6.23 21.74
CA ASP A 526 18.23 5.99 20.33
C ASP A 526 17.86 4.57 19.88
N ASP A 527 18.17 4.22 18.63
CA ASP A 527 17.95 2.90 18.02
C ASP A 527 18.68 1.74 18.74
N LYS A 528 19.68 2.05 19.56
CA LYS A 528 20.45 1.10 20.37
C LYS A 528 20.01 1.09 21.84
N GLY A 529 18.95 1.81 22.16
CA GLY A 529 18.44 1.98 23.52
C GLY A 529 19.36 2.83 24.40
N LEU A 530 20.27 3.61 23.80
CA LEU A 530 21.16 4.50 24.52
C LEU A 530 20.50 5.86 24.71
N LEU A 531 20.51 6.36 25.94
CA LEU A 531 20.15 7.72 26.28
C LEU A 531 21.41 8.47 26.72
N THR A 532 21.77 9.49 25.96
CA THR A 532 22.89 10.39 26.28
C THR A 532 22.31 11.72 26.73
N LEU A 533 22.58 12.10 27.98
CA LEU A 533 22.10 13.37 28.51
C LEU A 533 22.99 14.53 28.04
N PRO A 534 22.43 15.75 27.93
CA PRO A 534 23.21 16.96 27.73
C PRO A 534 24.30 17.12 28.79
N LYS A 535 25.27 17.99 28.48
CA LYS A 535 26.38 18.25 29.39
C LYS A 535 25.88 18.87 30.70
N LEU A 536 26.46 18.42 31.81
CA LEU A 536 26.14 18.89 33.16
C LEU A 536 27.11 19.98 33.59
N TYR A 537 26.59 20.96 34.31
CA TYR A 537 27.30 22.06 34.94
C TYR A 537 26.99 22.05 36.44
N ALA A 538 27.78 22.74 37.25
CA ALA A 538 27.47 22.97 38.66
C ALA A 538 27.52 24.46 39.01
N ASP A 539 26.68 24.86 39.96
CA ASP A 539 26.87 26.14 40.66
C ASP A 539 27.95 26.02 41.75
N ASP A 540 28.09 27.02 42.61
CA ASP A 540 29.11 27.05 43.66
C ASP A 540 28.80 26.11 44.85
N THR A 541 27.65 25.42 44.85
CA THR A 541 27.24 24.54 45.93
C THR A 541 28.00 23.22 45.87
N THR A 542 28.85 23.00 46.87
CA THR A 542 29.57 21.73 47.05
C THR A 542 28.67 20.66 47.67
N GLY A 543 28.87 19.40 47.28
CA GLY A 543 28.14 18.29 47.88
C GLY A 543 28.01 17.10 46.95
N THR A 544 27.23 16.14 47.41
CA THR A 544 26.80 14.98 46.62
C THR A 544 25.35 15.18 46.24
N PHE A 545 25.05 15.06 44.95
CA PHE A 545 23.76 15.34 44.35
C PHE A 545 23.28 14.11 43.58
N LEU A 546 21.97 13.99 43.43
CA LEU A 546 21.34 12.82 42.81
C LEU A 546 20.60 13.23 41.54
N LEU A 547 20.95 12.60 40.42
CA LEU A 547 20.23 12.69 39.17
C LEU A 547 19.38 11.43 39.01
N ARG A 548 18.06 11.56 39.02
CA ARG A 548 17.14 10.45 38.76
C ARG A 548 16.65 10.48 37.33
N ILE A 549 16.87 9.38 36.63
CA ILE A 549 16.36 9.13 35.28
C ILE A 549 15.21 8.15 35.42
N THR A 550 14.07 8.47 34.79
CA THR A 550 12.87 7.62 34.76
C THR A 550 12.43 7.44 33.32
N THR A 551 12.14 6.22 32.90
CA THR A 551 11.56 5.96 31.57
C THR A 551 10.07 5.66 31.65
N THR A 552 9.38 5.86 30.53
CA THR A 552 8.10 5.18 30.30
C THR A 552 8.29 3.67 30.47
N GLY A 553 7.36 3.00 31.15
CA GLY A 553 7.53 1.61 31.61
C GLY A 553 8.03 1.46 33.05
N GLY A 554 8.53 2.54 33.67
CA GLY A 554 8.81 2.60 35.11
C GLY A 554 10.24 2.24 35.52
N ALA A 555 11.17 2.03 34.59
CA ALA A 555 12.58 1.90 34.95
C ALA A 555 13.08 3.20 35.58
N THR A 556 13.82 3.08 36.68
CA THR A 556 14.46 4.22 37.34
C THR A 556 15.92 3.92 37.60
N LEU A 557 16.76 4.94 37.41
CA LEU A 557 18.18 4.90 37.78
C LEU A 557 18.55 6.22 38.45
N THR A 558 19.19 6.13 39.61
CA THR A 558 19.72 7.31 40.31
C THR A 558 21.24 7.32 40.15
N VAL A 559 21.77 8.41 39.61
CA VAL A 559 23.20 8.63 39.37
C VAL A 559 23.72 9.65 40.37
N GLU A 560 24.83 9.31 41.03
CA GLU A 560 25.51 10.22 41.95
C GLU A 560 26.41 11.19 41.20
N LEU A 561 26.32 12.47 41.56
CA LEU A 561 27.13 13.57 41.03
C LEU A 561 27.83 14.28 42.18
N LYS A 562 29.15 14.48 42.10
CA LYS A 562 29.91 15.11 43.18
C LYS A 562 30.52 16.44 42.75
N VAL A 563 30.20 17.50 43.49
CA VAL A 563 30.80 18.83 43.34
C VAL A 563 31.72 19.08 44.52
N ALA A 564 33.04 19.13 44.28
CA ALA A 564 34.04 19.28 45.34
C ALA A 564 35.19 20.17 44.88
N ALA A 565 35.73 20.97 45.81
CA ALA A 565 36.95 21.73 45.55
C ALA A 565 38.12 20.77 45.26
N THR A 566 38.99 21.14 44.32
CA THR A 566 40.26 20.44 44.12
C THR A 566 41.11 20.57 45.38
N ASP A 567 41.52 19.45 45.98
CA ASP A 567 42.49 19.45 47.07
C ASP A 567 43.84 19.97 46.58
N THR A 568 44.05 21.28 46.69
CA THR A 568 45.38 21.90 46.52
C THR A 568 46.18 21.73 47.80
N SER A 569 46.44 20.49 48.22
CA SER A 569 47.38 20.19 49.31
C SER A 569 48.54 19.35 48.78
N ALA A 570 49.29 19.94 47.87
CA ALA A 570 50.69 19.61 47.66
C ALA A 570 51.49 20.83 48.13
N GLY A 571 51.85 20.84 49.41
CA GLY A 571 52.74 21.87 49.97
C GLY A 571 54.07 21.91 49.21
N PRO A 572 54.71 23.09 49.08
CA PRO A 572 55.96 23.21 48.35
C PRO A 572 57.02 22.34 49.02
N SER A 573 57.59 21.42 48.24
CA SER A 573 58.78 20.66 48.62
C SER A 573 59.89 21.66 49.01
N PRO A 574 60.52 21.57 50.20
CA PRO A 574 61.57 22.50 50.58
C PRO A 574 62.77 22.34 49.64
N SER A 575 63.22 23.46 49.07
CA SER A 575 64.44 23.57 48.26
C SER A 575 65.65 22.96 48.99
N PRO A 576 66.51 22.18 48.32
CA PRO A 576 67.77 21.76 48.91
C PRO A 576 68.71 22.98 49.06
N SER A 577 69.22 23.19 50.28
CA SER A 577 70.29 24.14 50.57
C SER A 577 71.55 23.84 49.76
N PRO A 578 72.30 24.86 49.28
CA PRO A 578 73.58 24.64 48.64
C PRO A 578 74.63 24.28 49.69
N SER A 579 75.19 23.07 49.61
CA SER A 579 76.44 22.76 50.32
C SER A 579 77.61 23.30 49.54
N ALA A 580 78.35 24.21 50.17
CA ALA A 580 79.64 24.70 49.71
C ALA A 580 80.78 23.78 50.19
N THR A 581 81.87 23.78 49.40
CA THR A 581 83.26 23.32 49.68
C THR A 581 83.48 21.82 49.87
N SER A 582 84.50 21.18 49.25
CA SER A 582 85.85 21.65 48.90
C SER A 582 86.36 21.09 47.58
#